data_AF-A0A921B8X9-F1
#
_entry.id   AF-A0A921B8X9-F1
#
_cell.length_a   1.000
_cell.length_b   1.000
_cell.length_c   1.000
_cell.angle_alpha   90.00
_cell.angle_beta   90.00
_cell.angle_gamma   90.00
#
_symmetry.space_group_name_H-M   'P 1'
#
loop_
_entity.id
_entity.type
_entity.pdbx_description
1 polymer ?
#
loop_
_entity_poly.entity_id
_entity_poly.type
_entity_poly.pdbx_seq_one_letter_code
_entity_poly.pdbx_strand_id
1 'polypeptide(L)' 'MQFAPRHNSNAEDDGYLISFVTNMESMKGEIQIFPAEDLSKGPICRLIVPQQIPPGFHSSFVLPENL' A
#
# COMPACT_ATOMS: atom_id res chain seq x y z
N MET A 1 2.49 5.33 4.58
CA MET A 1 1.87 4.97 3.29
C MET A 1 2.76 5.46 2.17
N GLN A 2 2.83 4.73 1.06
CA GLN A 2 3.50 5.17 -0.17
C GLN A 2 2.48 5.35 -1.28
N PHE A 3 2.68 6.31 -2.17
CA PHE A 3 1.89 6.46 -3.39
C PHE A 3 2.56 5.70 -4.54
N ALA A 4 1.76 4.96 -5.31
CA ALA A 4 2.16 4.32 -6.55
C ALA A 4 1.24 4.82 -7.68
N PRO A 5 1.75 5.56 -8.68
CA PRO A 5 0.93 6.05 -9.77
C PRO A 5 0.38 4.89 -10.60
N ARG A 6 -0.83 5.03 -11.12
CA ARG A 6 -1.35 4.11 -12.14
C ARG A 6 -0.48 4.24 -13.40
N HIS A 7 -0.34 3.15 -14.15
CA HIS A 7 0.27 3.22 -15.48
C HIS A 7 -0.50 4.24 -16.35
N ASN A 8 0.22 5.21 -16.92
CA ASN A 8 -0.34 6.35 -17.66
C ASN A 8 -1.32 7.21 -16.84
N SER A 9 -1.02 7.47 -15.55
CA SER A 9 -1.86 8.31 -14.67
C SER A 9 -2.11 9.68 -15.29
N ASN A 10 -3.36 10.16 -15.24
CA ASN A 10 -3.75 11.46 -15.83
C ASN A 10 -4.15 12.52 -14.78
N ALA A 11 -4.15 12.18 -13.49
CA ALA A 11 -4.39 13.08 -12.39
C ALA A 11 -3.36 12.86 -11.27
N GLU A 12 -3.22 13.83 -10.35
CA GLU A 12 -2.27 13.78 -9.23
C GLU A 12 -2.48 12.54 -8.35
N ASP A 13 -3.74 12.15 -8.16
CA ASP A 13 -4.20 11.06 -7.30
C ASP A 13 -4.67 9.81 -8.07
N ASP A 14 -4.47 9.75 -9.40
CA ASP A 14 -4.77 8.57 -10.22
C ASP A 14 -3.73 7.47 -9.96
N GLY A 15 -3.96 6.72 -8.89
CA GLY A 15 -3.06 5.68 -8.44
C GLY A 15 -3.53 4.98 -7.18
N TYR A 16 -2.55 4.53 -6.42
CA TYR A 16 -2.77 3.66 -5.27
C TYR A 16 -1.96 4.12 -4.06
N LEU A 17 -2.53 3.90 -2.88
CA LEU A 17 -1.81 4.05 -1.61
C LEU A 17 -1.52 2.67 -1.03
N ILE A 18 -0.26 2.45 -0.66
CA ILE A 18 0.22 1.19 -0.08
C ILE A 18 0.52 1.42 1.39
N SER A 19 -0.01 0.54 2.25
CA SER A 19 0.20 0.58 3.71
C SER A 19 0.60 -0.78 4.25
N PHE A 20 1.40 -0.77 5.31
CA PHE A 20 1.76 -1.95 6.09
C PHE A 20 0.95 -1.95 7.37
N VAL A 21 0.25 -3.05 7.63
CA VAL A 21 -0.61 -3.23 8.81
C VAL A 21 -0.16 -4.49 9.53
N THR A 22 -0.10 -4.43 10.86
CA THR A 22 -0.01 -5.64 11.68
C THR A 22 -1.36 -5.89 12.31
N ASN A 23 -1.99 -6.99 11.92
CA ASN A 23 -3.23 -7.46 12.51
C ASN A 23 -2.89 -8.14 13.85
N MET A 24 -3.28 -7.48 14.95
CA MET A 24 -2.97 -7.94 16.31
C MET A 24 -3.83 -9.12 16.77
N GLU A 25 -4.96 -9.38 16.12
CA GLU A 25 -5.80 -10.54 16.41
C GLU A 25 -5.23 -11.80 15.77
N SER A 26 -4.88 -11.74 14.48
CA SER A 26 -4.32 -12.89 13.76
C SER A 26 -2.80 -13.02 13.90
N MET A 27 -2.13 -12.03 14.50
CA MET A 27 -0.67 -11.92 14.61
C MET A 27 0.07 -11.98 13.26
N LYS A 28 -0.58 -11.48 12.20
CA LYS A 28 -0.04 -11.48 10.83
C LYS A 28 0.11 -10.07 10.30
N GLY A 29 1.04 -9.90 9.36
CA GLY A 29 1.19 -8.67 8.61
C GLY A 29 0.22 -8.63 7.43
N GLU A 30 -0.10 -7.44 6.97
CA GLU A 30 -0.86 -7.19 5.76
C GLU A 30 -0.20 -6.05 4.98
N ILE A 31 -0.03 -6.24 3.68
CA ILE A 31 0.23 -5.16 2.73
C ILE A 31 -1.12 -4.79 2.12
N GLN A 32 -1.63 -3.63 2.48
CA GLN A 32 -2.94 -3.16 2.03
C GLN A 32 -2.76 -2.12 0.91
N ILE A 33 -3.57 -2.25 -0.14
CA ILE A 33 -3.58 -1.35 -1.30
C ILE A 33 -4.94 -0.67 -1.37
N PHE A 34 -4.95 0.65 -1.39
CA PHE A 34 -6.15 1.49 -1.47
C PHE A 34 -6.17 2.25 -2.79
N PRO A 35 -7.35 2.58 -3.35
CA PRO A 35 -7.45 3.59 -4.38
C PRO A 35 -7.11 4.96 -3.77
N ALA A 36 -6.21 5.70 -4.39
CA ALA A 36 -5.74 6.98 -3.83
C ALA A 36 -6.83 8.08 -3.85
N GLU A 37 -7.71 8.06 -4.86
CA GLU A 37 -8.82 9.03 -5.00
C GLU A 37 -9.89 8.92 -3.90
N ASP A 38 -10.07 7.76 -3.27
CA ASP A 38 -11.14 7.55 -2.28
C ASP A 38 -10.83 6.42 -1.29
N LEU A 39 -10.20 6.78 -0.17
CA LEU A 39 -9.88 5.87 0.92
C LEU A 39 -11.11 5.25 1.61
N SER A 40 -12.30 5.85 1.49
CA SER A 40 -13.51 5.37 2.17
C SER A 40 -13.99 4.01 1.67
N LYS A 41 -13.59 3.64 0.44
CA LYS A 41 -13.82 2.30 -0.15
C LYS A 41 -13.05 1.19 0.57
N GLY A 42 -12.09 1.55 1.42
CA GLY A 42 -11.18 0.61 2.05
C GLY A 42 -10.17 0.02 1.06
N PRO A 43 -9.40 -1.00 1.48
CA PRO A 43 -8.38 -1.58 0.63
C PRO A 43 -9.01 -2.46 -0.47
N ILE A 44 -8.61 -2.20 -1.71
CA ILE A 44 -8.97 -3.02 -2.89
C ILE A 44 -8.16 -4.31 -2.97
N CYS A 45 -7.05 -4.40 -2.24
CA CYS A 45 -6.27 -5.62 -2.08
C CYS A 45 -5.66 -5.68 -0.66
N ARG A 46 -5.65 -6.88 -0.08
CA ARG A 46 -4.92 -7.20 1.16
C ARG A 46 -4.04 -8.41 0.90
N LEU A 47 -2.73 -8.21 0.85
CA LEU A 47 -1.76 -9.30 0.78
C LEU A 47 -1.35 -9.70 2.19
N ILE A 48 -1.64 -10.95 2.58
CA ILE A 48 -1.32 -11.46 3.90
C ILE A 48 0.14 -11.88 3.96
N VAL A 49 0.87 -11.33 4.93
CA VAL A 49 2.24 -11.73 5.28
C VAL A 49 2.17 -12.73 6.44
N PRO A 50 2.80 -13.91 6.34
CA PRO A 50 2.68 -14.96 7.37
C PRO A 50 3.18 -14.57 8.77
N GLN A 51 3.98 -13.52 8.84
CA GLN A 51 4.55 -12.95 10.06
C GLN A 51 4.12 -11.49 10.24
N GLN A 52 4.23 -10.97 11.46
CA GLN A 52 4.02 -9.54 11.75
C GLN A 52 4.99 -8.66 10.96
N ILE A 53 4.52 -7.48 10.57
CA ILE A 53 5.39 -6.42 10.03
C ILE A 53 5.75 -5.50 11.21
N PRO A 54 7.03 -5.42 11.61
CA PRO A 54 7.43 -4.56 12.72
C PRO A 54 7.21 -3.07 12.38
N PRO A 55 7.06 -2.18 13.38
CA PRO A 55 7.00 -0.75 13.14
C PRO A 55 8.23 -0.28 12.36
N GLY A 56 8.00 0.29 11.19
CA GLY A 56 9.02 0.90 10.35
C GLY A 56 9.06 2.42 10.47
N PHE A 57 9.92 3.05 9.68
CA PHE A 57 9.93 4.50 9.48
C PHE A 57 9.37 4.85 8.10
N HIS A 58 10.26 5.23 7.17
CA HIS A 58 9.90 5.68 5.83
C HIS A 58 10.19 4.59 4.80
N SER A 59 9.49 4.67 3.67
CA SER A 59 9.64 3.79 2.52
C SER A 59 9.17 4.55 1.28
N SER A 60 9.63 4.11 0.10
CA SER A 60 9.24 4.68 -1.19
C SER A 60 8.78 3.57 -2.13
N PHE A 61 7.85 3.90 -3.01
CA PHE A 61 7.58 3.08 -4.19
C PHE A 61 8.55 3.51 -5.31
N VAL A 62 8.98 2.56 -6.13
CA VAL A 62 9.88 2.80 -7.26
C VAL A 62 9.34 2.02 -8.45
N LEU A 63 9.21 2.70 -9.60
CA LEU A 63 8.85 2.05 -10.85
C LEU A 63 10.04 1.23 -11.38
N PRO A 64 9.81 0.10 -12.08
CA PRO A 64 10.89 -0.76 -12.56
C PRO A 64 11.95 -0.05 -13.42
N GLU A 65 11.57 0.97 -14.18
CA GLU A 65 12.49 1.77 -15.01
C GLU A 65 13.44 2.68 -14.21
N ASN A 66 13.20 2.86 -12.92
CA ASN A 66 14.00 3.68 -12.02
C ASN A 66 14.89 2.85 -11.07
N LEU A 67 15.03 1.54 -11.34
CA LEU A 67 15.94 0.63 -10.63
C LEU A 67 17.30 0.58 -11.33
#